data_AF-A0A0E3S624-F1
#
_entry.id   AF-A0A0E3S624-F1
#
_cell.length_a   1.000
_cell.length_b   1.000
_cell.length_c   1.000
_cell.angle_alpha   90.00
_cell.angle_beta   90.00
_cell.angle_gamma   90.00
#
_symmetry.space_group_name_H-M   'P 1'
#
loop_
_entity.id
_entity.type
_entity.pdbx_description
1 polymer ?
#
loop_
_entity_poly.entity_id
_entity_poly.type
_entity_poly.pdbx_seq_one_letter_code
_entity_poly.pdbx_strand_id
1 'polypeptide(L)'
;MKALIIIDMTNDFVFEKYEYEGREYEGSLVAPLGRTIIDPIVKLVKKALSRGNTAVVRLPKDHYNAFTNPRLELELAELGIDEVFITGLVDEVCIYHNALGFLERGFRTNVVKGCTVPFEEKKGKKALEELKACGAKLVDAVPEDIGIILLLEDEHDENSEEIKSGSWPPHNMKGTPGALTVKPIRDVLESRK
;
A
#
# COMPACT_ATOMS: atom_id res chain seq x y z
N MET A 1 16.17 -1.97 -10.13
CA MET A 1 14.99 -2.86 -10.27
C MET A 1 13.73 -2.03 -9.99
N LYS A 2 12.62 -2.29 -10.68
CA LYS A 2 11.38 -1.53 -10.49
C LYS A 2 10.39 -2.30 -9.61
N ALA A 3 9.77 -1.58 -8.67
CA ALA A 3 8.79 -2.14 -7.77
C ALA A 3 7.42 -1.46 -7.90
N LEU A 4 6.36 -2.27 -7.94
CA LEU A 4 4.98 -1.81 -7.72
C LEU A 4 4.70 -1.90 -6.22
N ILE A 5 4.39 -0.77 -5.58
CA ILE A 5 4.10 -0.68 -4.16
C ILE A 5 2.59 -0.59 -3.96
N ILE A 6 2.03 -1.44 -3.11
CA ILE A 6 0.62 -1.40 -2.71
C ILE A 6 0.58 -1.11 -1.21
N ILE A 7 0.02 0.04 -0.86
CA ILE A 7 -0.01 0.54 0.52
C ILE A 7 -1.42 0.37 1.09
N ASP A 8 -1.53 -0.30 2.24
CA ASP A 8 -2.73 -0.33 3.08
C ASP A 8 -4.04 -0.71 2.37
N MET A 9 -3.97 -1.52 1.31
CA MET A 9 -5.15 -2.09 0.67
C MET A 9 -5.66 -3.31 1.46
N THR A 10 -5.91 -3.13 2.76
CA THR A 10 -6.36 -4.16 3.69
C THR A 10 -7.88 -4.15 3.88
N ASN A 11 -8.42 -5.24 4.44
CA ASN A 11 -9.86 -5.36 4.66
C ASN A 11 -10.42 -4.29 5.61
N ASP A 12 -9.75 -4.01 6.73
CA ASP A 12 -10.23 -3.05 7.74
C ASP A 12 -10.30 -1.61 7.22
N PHE A 13 -9.49 -1.30 6.21
CA PHE A 13 -9.48 0.02 5.58
C PHE A 13 -10.41 0.12 4.38
N VAL A 14 -10.67 -0.95 3.63
CA VAL A 14 -11.43 -0.82 2.38
C VAL A 14 -12.93 -1.09 2.57
N PHE A 15 -13.29 -1.97 3.50
CA PHE A 15 -14.66 -2.47 3.62
C PHE A 15 -15.28 -2.17 4.98
N GLU A 16 -16.52 -1.66 4.98
CA GLU A 16 -17.33 -1.60 6.21
C GLU A 16 -17.64 -3.00 6.73
N LYS A 17 -17.88 -3.93 5.81
CA LYS A 17 -18.10 -5.35 6.09
C LYS A 17 -17.41 -6.21 5.06
N TYR A 18 -16.79 -7.30 5.50
CA TYR A 18 -16.12 -8.25 4.62
C TYR A 18 -16.28 -9.68 5.13
N GLU A 19 -16.24 -10.63 4.22
CA GLU A 19 -16.31 -12.07 4.54
C GLU A 19 -14.91 -12.68 4.54
N TYR A 20 -14.63 -13.51 5.54
CA TYR A 20 -13.46 -14.36 5.58
C TYR A 20 -13.83 -15.73 6.18
N GLU A 21 -13.50 -16.81 5.47
CA GLU A 21 -13.79 -18.20 5.87
C GLU A 21 -15.25 -18.45 6.32
N GLY A 22 -16.21 -17.85 5.59
CA GLY A 22 -17.64 -18.01 5.86
C GLY A 22 -18.16 -17.23 7.07
N ARG A 23 -17.38 -16.29 7.61
CA ARG A 23 -17.78 -15.37 8.68
C ARG A 23 -17.72 -13.93 8.20
N GLU A 24 -18.68 -13.12 8.65
CA GLU A 24 -18.71 -11.67 8.42
C GLU A 24 -17.92 -10.94 9.51
N TYR A 25 -17.17 -9.93 9.11
CA TYR A 25 -16.38 -9.04 9.95
C TYR A 25 -16.73 -7.58 9.61
N GLU A 26 -16.51 -6.67 10.56
CA GLU A 26 -16.66 -5.22 10.37
C GLU A 26 -15.28 -4.57 10.25
N GLY A 27 -15.14 -3.61 9.32
CA GLY A 27 -13.90 -2.83 9.18
C GLY A 27 -13.85 -1.62 10.10
N SER A 28 -12.65 -1.26 10.56
CA SER A 28 -12.46 -0.33 11.66
C SER A 28 -12.34 1.15 11.25
N LEU A 29 -11.70 1.46 10.13
CA LEU A 29 -11.22 2.81 9.78
C LEU A 29 -11.44 3.16 8.32
N VAL A 30 -12.57 2.69 7.82
CA VAL A 30 -12.87 2.59 6.39
C VAL A 30 -12.56 3.89 5.63
N ALA A 31 -11.74 3.77 4.59
CA ALA A 31 -11.56 4.70 3.49
C ALA A 31 -12.47 4.25 2.32
N PRO A 32 -13.72 4.73 2.21
CA PRO A 32 -14.72 4.11 1.34
C PRO A 32 -14.36 4.20 -0.14
N LEU A 33 -13.64 5.25 -0.52
CA LEU A 33 -13.14 5.43 -1.88
C LEU A 33 -12.11 4.36 -2.27
N GLY A 34 -11.52 3.64 -1.33
CA GLY A 34 -10.57 2.55 -1.60
C GLY A 34 -11.16 1.45 -2.48
N ARG A 35 -12.48 1.23 -2.40
CA ARG A 35 -13.19 0.28 -3.27
C ARG A 35 -13.09 0.65 -4.75
N THR A 36 -12.95 1.93 -5.07
CA THR A 36 -12.89 2.43 -6.45
C THR A 36 -11.55 2.14 -7.13
N ILE A 37 -10.49 1.89 -6.36
CA ILE A 37 -9.13 1.63 -6.87
C ILE A 37 -8.72 0.15 -6.83
N ILE A 38 -9.57 -0.75 -6.32
CA ILE A 38 -9.32 -2.19 -6.33
C ILE A 38 -9.09 -2.70 -7.76
N ASP A 39 -10.04 -2.46 -8.67
CA ASP A 39 -9.97 -2.95 -10.05
C ASP A 39 -8.77 -2.36 -10.83
N PRO A 40 -8.49 -1.04 -10.75
CA PRO A 40 -7.25 -0.47 -11.25
C PRO A 40 -5.99 -1.20 -10.74
N ILE A 41 -5.87 -1.40 -9.43
CA ILE A 41 -4.69 -2.07 -8.84
C ILE A 41 -4.62 -3.54 -9.29
N VAL A 42 -5.74 -4.26 -9.33
CA VAL A 42 -5.82 -5.64 -9.84
C VAL A 42 -5.29 -5.72 -11.28
N LYS A 43 -5.62 -4.76 -12.15
CA LYS A 43 -5.09 -4.72 -13.52
C LYS A 43 -3.57 -4.52 -13.53
N LEU A 44 -3.03 -3.65 -12.68
CA LEU A 44 -1.59 -3.43 -12.57
C LEU A 44 -0.86 -4.67 -12.05
N VAL A 45 -1.41 -5.33 -11.03
CA VAL A 45 -0.88 -6.59 -10.50
C VAL A 45 -0.84 -7.65 -11.61
N LYS A 46 -1.97 -7.92 -12.28
CA LYS A 46 -2.01 -8.88 -13.40
C LYS A 46 -0.97 -8.58 -14.48
N LYS A 47 -0.81 -7.31 -14.86
CA LYS A 47 0.20 -6.88 -15.83
C LYS A 47 1.61 -7.19 -15.33
N ALA A 48 1.94 -6.82 -14.10
CA ALA A 48 3.23 -7.11 -13.49
C ALA A 48 3.50 -8.62 -13.38
N LEU A 49 2.48 -9.44 -13.11
CA LEU A 49 2.63 -10.90 -13.00
C LEU A 49 2.82 -11.62 -14.33
N SER A 50 2.32 -11.06 -15.43
CA SER A 50 2.26 -11.73 -16.75
C SER A 50 3.61 -12.19 -17.32
N ARG A 51 4.74 -11.72 -16.78
CA ARG A 51 6.09 -12.05 -17.25
C ARG A 51 6.78 -13.18 -16.46
N GLY A 52 6.14 -13.74 -15.44
CA GLY A 52 6.60 -14.94 -14.72
C GLY A 52 7.76 -14.75 -13.72
N ASN A 53 8.48 -13.62 -13.73
CA ASN A 53 9.67 -13.40 -12.91
C ASN A 53 9.51 -12.35 -11.79
N THR A 54 8.29 -11.88 -11.56
CA THR A 54 8.02 -10.81 -10.58
C THR A 54 7.98 -11.43 -9.19
N ALA A 55 8.76 -10.98 -8.19
CA ALA A 55 8.59 -11.45 -6.82
C ALA A 55 7.45 -10.71 -6.09
N VAL A 56 6.87 -11.31 -5.05
CA VAL A 56 5.95 -10.62 -4.13
C VAL A 56 6.58 -10.62 -2.75
N VAL A 57 6.67 -9.45 -2.14
CA VAL A 57 7.17 -9.27 -0.77
C VAL A 57 6.11 -8.52 0.02
N ARG A 58 5.85 -8.96 1.25
CA ARG A 58 5.02 -8.21 2.21
C ARG A 58 5.89 -7.79 3.38
N LEU A 59 5.87 -6.50 3.69
CA LEU A 59 6.48 -5.95 4.89
C LEU A 59 5.41 -5.23 5.69
N PRO A 60 5.14 -5.69 6.93
CA PRO A 60 4.20 -5.00 7.80
C PRO A 60 4.81 -3.66 8.25
N LYS A 61 3.93 -2.69 8.45
CA LYS A 61 4.22 -1.44 9.16
C LYS A 61 3.18 -1.25 10.26
N ASP A 62 3.52 -0.45 11.26
CA ASP A 62 2.62 -0.06 12.35
C ASP A 62 2.64 1.46 12.59
N HIS A 63 3.15 2.18 11.59
CA HIS A 63 3.22 3.62 11.48
C HIS A 63 2.93 4.01 10.02
N TYR A 64 2.51 5.26 9.79
CA TYR A 64 2.28 5.75 8.42
C TYR A 64 3.49 5.58 7.49
N ASN A 65 4.70 5.84 7.98
CA ASN A 65 5.93 5.69 7.22
C ASN A 65 6.51 4.28 7.41
N ALA A 66 6.49 3.44 6.38
CA ALA A 66 6.99 2.07 6.45
C ALA A 66 8.50 1.97 6.73
N PHE A 67 9.26 3.06 6.55
CA PHE A 67 10.68 3.10 6.89
C PHE A 67 10.96 3.12 8.41
N THR A 68 9.93 3.19 9.26
CA THR A 68 10.09 2.88 10.69
C THR A 68 10.43 1.40 10.92
N ASN A 69 10.08 0.53 9.97
CA ASN A 69 10.55 -0.85 9.93
C ASN A 69 11.93 -0.91 9.26
N PRO A 70 13.03 -1.17 10.02
CA PRO A 70 14.39 -1.15 9.47
C PRO A 70 14.62 -2.24 8.43
N ARG A 71 13.78 -3.28 8.38
CA ARG A 71 13.84 -4.33 7.37
C ARG A 71 13.54 -3.81 5.96
N LEU A 72 12.76 -2.73 5.83
CA LEU A 72 12.41 -2.19 4.53
C LEU A 72 13.63 -1.74 3.73
N GLU A 73 14.55 -1.00 4.35
CA GLU A 73 15.77 -0.55 3.66
C GLU A 73 16.66 -1.73 3.22
N LEU A 74 16.78 -2.75 4.07
CA LEU A 74 17.55 -3.95 3.77
C LEU A 74 16.97 -4.70 2.57
N GLU A 75 15.66 -4.95 2.57
CA GLU A 75 14.97 -5.66 1.49
C GLU A 75 15.05 -4.88 0.16
N LEU A 76 14.86 -3.55 0.21
CA LEU A 76 14.98 -2.71 -0.99
C LEU A 76 16.39 -2.78 -1.58
N ALA A 77 17.43 -2.77 -0.73
CA ALA A 77 18.83 -2.87 -1.15
C ALA A 77 19.17 -4.26 -1.72
N GLU A 78 18.76 -5.33 -1.04
CA GLU A 78 18.99 -6.72 -1.48
C GLU A 78 18.30 -7.04 -2.82
N LEU A 79 17.11 -6.51 -3.03
CA LEU A 79 16.36 -6.65 -4.29
C LEU A 79 16.84 -5.68 -5.38
N GLY A 80 17.77 -4.79 -5.06
CA GLY A 80 18.31 -3.77 -5.98
C GLY A 80 17.24 -2.83 -6.52
N ILE A 81 16.23 -2.50 -5.70
CA ILE A 81 15.14 -1.59 -6.09
C ILE A 81 15.68 -0.17 -6.12
N ASP A 82 15.41 0.57 -7.20
CA ASP A 82 15.84 1.96 -7.39
C ASP A 82 14.70 2.86 -7.93
N GLU A 83 13.57 2.28 -8.30
CA GLU A 83 12.39 2.98 -8.78
C GLU A 83 11.11 2.31 -8.29
N VAL A 84 10.17 3.13 -7.78
CA VAL A 84 8.93 2.67 -7.17
C VAL A 84 7.72 3.31 -7.82
N PHE A 85 6.64 2.54 -7.90
CA PHE A 85 5.33 2.93 -8.40
C PHE A 85 4.30 2.71 -7.30
N ILE A 86 3.89 3.80 -6.64
CA ILE A 86 3.07 3.78 -5.43
C ILE A 86 1.59 3.80 -5.78
N THR A 87 0.86 2.89 -5.13
CA THR A 87 -0.60 2.72 -5.19
C THR A 87 -1.14 2.43 -3.78
N GLY A 88 -2.46 2.55 -3.60
CA GLY A 88 -3.14 2.17 -2.37
C GLY A 88 -3.72 3.36 -1.61
N LEU A 89 -3.71 3.27 -0.28
CA LEU A 89 -4.39 4.19 0.63
C LEU A 89 -3.41 4.89 1.57
N VAL A 90 -3.69 6.10 2.07
CA VAL A 90 -4.51 7.17 1.47
C VAL A 90 -3.58 8.34 1.09
N ASP A 91 -4.01 9.18 0.13
CA ASP A 91 -3.19 10.24 -0.46
C ASP A 91 -2.46 11.11 0.57
N GLU A 92 -3.18 11.63 1.57
CA GLU A 92 -2.67 12.61 2.53
C GLU A 92 -2.04 12.01 3.80
N VAL A 93 -1.96 10.68 3.90
CA VAL A 93 -1.37 9.99 5.06
C VAL A 93 -0.30 9.02 4.59
N CYS A 94 -0.62 7.73 4.44
CA CYS A 94 0.37 6.69 4.15
C CYS A 94 1.00 6.85 2.76
N ILE A 95 0.25 7.29 1.73
CA ILE A 95 0.84 7.58 0.42
C ILE A 95 1.85 8.72 0.54
N TYR A 96 1.47 9.82 1.21
CA TYR A 96 2.36 10.96 1.45
C TYR A 96 3.63 10.57 2.19
N HIS A 97 3.50 9.95 3.36
CA HIS A 97 4.63 9.63 4.22
C HIS A 97 5.57 8.59 3.59
N ASN A 98 5.05 7.56 2.92
CA ASN A 98 5.90 6.58 2.24
C ASN A 98 6.56 7.16 1.00
N ALA A 99 5.84 7.92 0.16
CA ALA A 99 6.42 8.54 -1.03
C ALA A 99 7.56 9.51 -0.65
N LEU A 100 7.37 10.31 0.41
CA LEU A 100 8.43 11.16 0.95
C LEU A 100 9.62 10.33 1.47
N GLY A 101 9.35 9.25 2.24
CA GLY A 101 10.41 8.36 2.75
C GLY A 101 11.25 7.72 1.64
N PHE A 102 10.64 7.35 0.50
CA PHE A 102 11.35 6.88 -0.68
C PHE A 102 12.16 8.00 -1.35
N LEU A 103 11.60 9.20 -1.50
CA LEU A 103 12.30 10.35 -2.07
C LEU A 103 13.54 10.74 -1.25
N GLU A 104 13.41 10.79 0.08
CA GLU A 104 14.51 11.10 1.01
C GLU A 104 15.69 10.13 0.88
N ARG A 105 15.42 8.90 0.44
CA ARG A 105 16.42 7.85 0.22
C ARG A 105 16.90 7.76 -1.23
N GLY A 106 16.49 8.70 -2.09
CA GLY A 106 16.97 8.83 -3.46
C GLY A 106 16.31 7.89 -4.47
N PHE A 107 15.19 7.24 -4.13
CA PHE A 107 14.46 6.41 -5.08
C PHE A 107 13.77 7.27 -6.14
N ARG A 108 13.67 6.76 -7.37
CA ARG A 108 12.77 7.33 -8.38
C ARG A 108 11.33 7.02 -7.98
N THR A 109 10.64 8.00 -7.41
CA THR A 109 9.30 7.82 -6.84
C THR A 109 8.21 8.27 -7.81
N ASN A 110 7.32 7.35 -8.16
CA ASN A 110 6.16 7.61 -9.02
C ASN A 110 4.87 7.27 -8.27
N VAL A 111 3.88 8.16 -8.25
CA VAL A 111 2.53 7.88 -7.73
C VAL A 111 1.61 7.62 -8.91
N VAL A 112 0.92 6.48 -8.92
CA VAL A 112 0.12 6.05 -10.06
C VAL A 112 -1.30 6.64 -9.97
N LYS A 113 -1.63 7.53 -10.90
CA LYS A 113 -2.93 8.19 -10.96
C LYS A 113 -4.05 7.18 -11.11
N GLY A 114 -5.16 7.40 -10.39
CA GLY A 114 -6.31 6.51 -10.39
C GLY A 114 -6.08 5.19 -9.65
N CYS A 115 -4.94 5.05 -8.94
CA CYS A 115 -4.64 3.92 -8.06
C CYS A 115 -4.32 4.39 -6.63
N THR A 116 -4.67 5.63 -6.29
CA THR A 116 -4.67 6.17 -4.93
C THR A 116 -5.93 6.99 -4.72
N VAL A 117 -6.36 7.14 -3.47
CA VAL A 117 -7.52 7.97 -3.10
C VAL A 117 -7.30 8.68 -1.77
N PRO A 118 -7.95 9.83 -1.57
CA PRO A 118 -7.88 10.56 -0.31
C PRO A 118 -8.99 10.16 0.67
N PHE A 119 -8.83 10.51 1.94
CA PHE A 119 -9.99 10.64 2.83
C PHE A 119 -10.76 11.92 2.50
N GLU A 120 -10.03 13.02 2.32
CA GLU A 120 -10.58 14.33 1.99
C GLU A 120 -9.92 14.89 0.72
N GLU A 121 -10.71 15.09 -0.33
CA GLU A 121 -10.23 15.48 -1.67
C GLU A 121 -9.24 16.66 -1.65
N LYS A 122 -9.54 17.69 -0.85
CA LYS A 122 -8.68 18.88 -0.74
C LYS A 122 -7.32 18.56 -0.10
N LYS A 123 -7.28 17.71 0.91
CA LYS A 123 -6.03 17.30 1.58
C LYS A 123 -5.21 16.39 0.68
N GLY A 124 -5.85 15.42 0.03
CA GLY A 124 -5.19 14.54 -0.94
C GLY A 124 -4.55 15.32 -2.08
N LYS A 125 -5.29 16.24 -2.70
CA LYS A 125 -4.75 17.09 -3.77
C LYS A 125 -3.53 17.89 -3.31
N LYS A 126 -3.61 18.50 -2.12
CA LYS A 126 -2.47 19.24 -1.54
C LYS A 126 -1.27 18.32 -1.30
N ALA A 127 -1.48 17.12 -0.74
CA ALA A 127 -0.42 16.15 -0.49
C ALA A 127 0.27 15.72 -1.80
N LEU A 128 -0.49 15.43 -2.86
CA LEU A 128 0.07 15.08 -4.17
C LEU A 128 0.82 16.25 -4.83
N GLU A 129 0.36 17.50 -4.65
CA GLU A 129 1.07 18.70 -5.10
C GLU A 129 2.40 18.89 -4.37
N GLU A 130 2.43 18.67 -3.06
CA GLU A 130 3.64 18.71 -2.24
C GLU A 130 4.63 17.60 -2.62
N LEU A 131 4.17 16.35 -2.78
CA LEU A 131 5.01 15.25 -3.27
C LEU A 131 5.64 15.57 -4.63
N LYS A 132 4.86 16.16 -5.54
CA LYS A 132 5.36 16.59 -6.85
C LYS A 132 6.43 17.68 -6.72
N ALA A 133 6.26 18.64 -5.81
CA ALA A 133 7.28 19.66 -5.53
C ALA A 133 8.55 19.05 -4.93
N CYS A 134 8.43 17.96 -4.16
CA CYS A 134 9.56 17.19 -3.60
C CYS A 134 10.22 16.25 -4.62
N GLY A 135 9.70 16.14 -5.85
CA GLY A 135 10.33 15.37 -6.93
C GLY A 135 9.61 14.07 -7.31
N ALA A 136 8.50 13.70 -6.66
CA ALA A 136 7.68 12.58 -7.12
C ALA A 136 7.03 12.91 -8.48
N LYS A 137 6.81 11.87 -9.29
CA LYS A 137 6.07 11.99 -10.56
C LYS A 137 4.67 11.39 -10.42
N LEU A 138 3.65 12.11 -10.90
CA LEU A 138 2.32 11.54 -11.07
C LEU A 138 2.22 10.89 -12.46
N VAL A 139 2.08 9.57 -12.51
CA VAL A 139 2.14 8.80 -13.77
C VAL A 139 0.81 8.12 -14.08
N ASP A 140 0.50 7.94 -15.36
CA ASP A 140 -0.74 7.26 -15.81
C ASP A 140 -0.60 5.74 -15.93
N ALA A 141 0.63 5.22 -15.90
CA ALA A 141 0.90 3.81 -16.12
C ALA A 141 2.16 3.35 -15.37
N VAL A 142 2.20 2.04 -15.10
CA VAL A 142 3.40 1.34 -14.64
C VAL A 142 4.09 0.65 -15.82
N PRO A 143 5.42 0.58 -15.81
CA PRO A 143 6.19 -0.05 -16.88
C PRO A 143 5.99 -1.56 -16.89
N GLU A 144 6.40 -2.22 -17.97
CA GLU A 144 6.21 -3.67 -18.14
C GLU A 144 7.28 -4.52 -17.46
N ASP A 145 8.36 -3.90 -16.98
CA ASP A 145 9.51 -4.54 -16.34
C ASP A 145 9.46 -4.37 -14.80
N ILE A 146 8.26 -4.38 -14.21
CA ILE A 146 8.10 -4.51 -12.76
C ILE A 146 8.64 -5.88 -12.35
N GLY A 147 9.72 -5.89 -11.56
CA GLY A 147 10.34 -7.10 -11.06
C GLY A 147 9.87 -7.47 -9.65
N ILE A 148 9.31 -6.53 -8.89
CA ILE A 148 8.87 -6.73 -7.51
C ILE A 148 7.48 -6.11 -7.31
N ILE A 149 6.60 -6.82 -6.63
CA ILE A 149 5.40 -6.25 -5.98
C ILE A 149 5.68 -6.22 -4.48
N LEU A 150 5.66 -5.04 -3.88
CA LEU A 150 5.90 -4.84 -2.45
C LEU A 150 4.61 -4.35 -1.78
N LEU A 151 4.09 -5.17 -0.87
CA LEU A 151 2.96 -4.81 -0.02
C LEU A 151 3.50 -4.15 1.25
N LEU A 152 3.13 -2.89 1.47
CA LEU A 152 3.41 -2.14 2.70
C LEU A 152 2.09 -1.93 3.41
N GLU A 153 1.73 -2.84 4.31
CA GLU A 153 0.41 -2.89 4.91
C GLU A 153 0.50 -2.77 6.42
N ASP A 154 -0.45 -2.06 7.00
CA ASP A 154 -0.61 -2.03 8.43
C ASP A 154 -0.82 -3.43 9.01
N GLU A 155 -0.10 -3.68 10.10
CA GLU A 155 -0.27 -4.84 10.96
C GLU A 155 0.14 -4.46 12.38
N HIS A 156 -0.85 -4.34 13.27
CA HIS A 156 -0.64 -3.88 14.63
C HIS A 156 -0.76 -5.00 15.64
N ASP A 157 -0.06 -4.88 16.76
CA ASP A 157 -0.37 -5.62 17.98
C ASP A 157 -0.73 -4.64 19.12
N GLU A 158 -1.07 -5.16 20.30
CA GLU A 158 -1.45 -4.32 21.44
C GLU A 158 -0.33 -3.38 21.93
N ASN A 159 0.91 -3.58 21.46
CA ASN A 159 2.06 -2.76 21.79
C ASN A 159 2.40 -1.71 20.73
N SER A 160 1.74 -1.70 19.57
CA SER A 160 1.89 -0.63 18.58
C SER A 160 1.45 0.71 19.15
N GLU A 161 2.25 1.76 18.97
CA GLU A 161 2.01 3.07 19.59
C GLU A 161 0.69 3.70 19.13
N GLU A 162 0.29 3.49 17.87
CA GLU A 162 -1.00 3.95 17.35
C GLU A 162 -2.18 3.36 18.14
N ILE A 163 -2.07 2.11 18.58
CA ILE A 163 -3.08 1.41 19.39
C ILE A 163 -2.97 1.81 20.86
N LYS A 164 -1.76 1.83 21.43
CA LYS A 164 -1.53 2.16 22.85
C LYS A 164 -1.93 3.58 23.20
N SER A 165 -1.67 4.53 22.31
CA SER A 165 -1.99 5.94 22.53
C SER A 165 -3.50 6.20 22.57
N GLY A 166 -4.31 5.29 22.02
CA GLY A 166 -5.75 5.47 21.86
C GLY A 166 -6.12 6.54 20.83
N SER A 167 -5.14 7.05 20.07
CA SER A 167 -5.37 8.06 19.04
C SER A 167 -6.17 7.49 17.87
N TRP A 168 -6.05 6.18 17.64
CA TRP A 168 -6.78 5.43 16.64
C TRP A 168 -7.38 4.16 17.25
N PRO A 169 -8.56 3.71 16.80
CA PRO A 169 -9.14 2.45 17.23
C PRO A 169 -8.27 1.26 16.79
N PRO A 170 -8.35 0.11 17.49
CA PRO A 170 -7.74 -1.14 17.02
C PRO A 170 -8.15 -1.49 15.59
N HIS A 171 -7.17 -1.77 14.75
CA HIS A 171 -7.34 -2.01 13.32
C HIS A 171 -6.15 -2.78 12.77
N ASN A 172 -6.35 -3.49 11.66
CA ASN A 172 -5.35 -4.34 11.02
C ASN A 172 -4.59 -5.19 12.04
N MET A 173 -5.30 -5.74 13.02
CA MET A 173 -4.67 -6.44 14.11
C MET A 173 -3.99 -7.71 13.60
N LYS A 174 -2.77 -7.97 14.05
CA LYS A 174 -1.96 -9.10 13.64
C LYS A 174 -2.70 -10.42 13.82
N GLY A 175 -2.67 -11.25 12.76
CA GLY A 175 -3.36 -12.54 12.74
C GLY A 175 -4.88 -12.45 12.56
N THR A 176 -5.43 -11.25 12.35
CA THR A 176 -6.85 -11.09 12.01
C THR A 176 -7.06 -10.95 10.51
N PRO A 177 -8.26 -11.32 10.00
CA PRO A 177 -8.63 -11.07 8.61
C PRO A 177 -8.60 -9.60 8.20
N GLY A 178 -8.70 -8.68 9.15
CA GLY A 178 -8.63 -7.22 8.92
C GLY A 178 -7.32 -6.77 8.30
N ALA A 179 -6.20 -7.35 8.77
CA ALA A 179 -4.84 -7.04 8.31
C ALA A 179 -4.48 -7.64 6.94
N LEU A 180 -5.35 -8.48 6.36
CA LEU A 180 -5.10 -9.10 5.07
C LEU A 180 -5.37 -8.11 3.94
N THR A 181 -4.51 -8.11 2.92
CA THR A 181 -4.78 -7.49 1.62
C THR A 181 -6.16 -7.88 1.12
N VAL A 182 -6.91 -6.92 0.57
CA VAL A 182 -8.27 -7.15 0.06
C VAL A 182 -8.31 -8.32 -0.92
N LYS A 183 -9.36 -9.14 -0.77
CA LYS A 183 -9.51 -10.42 -1.48
C LYS A 183 -9.22 -10.33 -3.00
N PRO A 184 -9.73 -9.34 -3.76
CA PRO A 184 -9.51 -9.31 -5.21
C PRO A 184 -8.03 -9.14 -5.61
N ILE A 185 -7.25 -8.40 -4.82
CA ILE A 185 -5.80 -8.25 -5.04
C ILE A 185 -5.09 -9.52 -4.60
N ARG A 186 -5.42 -10.03 -3.40
CA ARG A 186 -4.84 -11.25 -2.84
C ARG A 186 -5.03 -12.47 -3.74
N ASP A 187 -6.22 -12.70 -4.27
CA ASP A 187 -6.53 -13.82 -5.17
C ASP A 187 -5.61 -13.82 -6.40
N VAL A 188 -5.32 -12.63 -6.96
CA VAL A 188 -4.43 -12.51 -8.13
C VAL A 188 -2.99 -12.81 -7.74
N LEU A 189 -2.52 -12.32 -6.59
CA LEU A 189 -1.17 -12.59 -6.09
C LEU A 189 -0.97 -14.10 -5.81
N GLU A 190 -1.98 -14.79 -5.29
CA GLU A 190 -1.95 -16.22 -4.95
C GLU A 190 -2.19 -17.15 -6.14
N SER A 191 -2.79 -16.63 -7.23
CA SER A 191 -3.09 -17.42 -8.45
C SER A 191 -1.86 -17.96 -9.21
N ARG A 192 -0.65 -17.70 -8.73
CA ARG A 192 0.65 -18.14 -9.25
C ARG A 192 0.95 -19.65 -9.09
N LYS A 193 -0.07 -20.51 -9.00
CA LYS A 193 0.11 -21.97 -8.92
C LYS A 193 0.64 -22.54 -10.23
#